data_AF-A0A5Q8B5B9-F1
#
_entry.id   AF-A0A5Q8B5B9-F1
#
_cell.length_a   1.000
_cell.length_b   1.000
_cell.length_c   1.000
_cell.angle_alpha   90.00
_cell.angle_beta   90.00
_cell.angle_gamma   90.00
#
_symmetry.space_group_name_H-M   'P 1'
#
loop_
_entity.id
_entity.type
_entity.pdbx_description
1 polymer ?
#
loop_
_entity_poly.entity_id
_entity_poly.type
_entity_poly.pdbx_seq_one_letter_code
_entity_poly.pdbx_strand_id
1 'polypeptide(L)'
;MPKSAASQPLFLYSTTVSDVGTVRANNQDSSFAGEHLIAMCDGMGGHAGGDTASSIAIRSLAHIEQDDTGGNVETISRMMETSVMAAHDAIVGKAKRERKLAGMGTTVTAVALVAGYWVIAHIGDSRAYLLRDGRLSRITCDHSYVQHLINTGRITPSEAKNHPQRNVVMRVLGDFDIDPRPDISVRRAHPADRWLLCSDGLCGVLEDSTIEETMTTLSDQGECAQRLVQMALRAGSTDNVTAVIADATLALDADAFDLPHQTPLVGGAASRNLEPIADIVNEPVATAPALREDDSPAQRAAALIQPASAHEAETAQTTAKPSSTRVVQPSTVREETGERANPDTGEIPVVQKPDGRLSADPNDPDVAKAIRDEQVEQKKATRTKKRRNKLAVIITCILAVLALAGAGWGAYTWSQTHYYVGDSNGTVAIYRGVPTNLFGLELSHEVQTTNIATADLPQTWRDQLSQGITVGSLDEAQSHVGIIRTEMRKLAKQQEADAAKKAEASNSPDSSKDSSQSDSKDSTEDSSSQSGSSSDKSGSSSSSDSSDKSGIGAADNAATGDSQ
;
A
#
# COMPACT_ATOMS: atom_id res chain seq x y z
N MET A 1 55.19 -24.06 -0.37
CA MET A 1 53.80 -24.17 0.12
C MET A 1 53.28 -25.55 -0.24
N PRO A 2 52.73 -26.31 0.70
CA PRO A 2 52.26 -27.66 0.43
C PRO A 2 51.04 -27.57 -0.50
N LYS A 3 51.04 -28.41 -1.54
CA LYS A 3 49.91 -28.63 -2.45
C LYS A 3 48.75 -29.20 -1.62
N SER A 4 47.83 -28.35 -1.16
CA SER A 4 46.61 -28.79 -0.48
C SER A 4 45.64 -29.31 -1.53
N ALA A 5 44.94 -30.41 -1.20
CA ALA A 5 43.91 -31.04 -2.01
C ALA A 5 43.04 -29.98 -2.71
N ALA A 6 42.82 -30.15 -4.03
CA ALA A 6 41.95 -29.31 -4.82
C ALA A 6 40.60 -29.19 -4.10
N SER A 7 40.28 -27.98 -3.62
CA SER A 7 38.97 -27.67 -3.07
C SER A 7 37.96 -27.96 -4.18
N GLN A 8 37.11 -28.96 -3.98
CA GLN A 8 36.04 -29.24 -4.93
C GLN A 8 35.21 -27.97 -5.16
N PRO A 9 34.81 -27.67 -6.41
CA PRO A 9 33.99 -26.51 -6.70
C PRO A 9 32.64 -26.61 -5.99
N LEU A 10 32.19 -25.48 -5.43
CA LEU A 10 30.87 -25.33 -4.84
C LEU A 10 29.92 -24.73 -5.88
N PHE A 11 28.69 -25.23 -5.90
CA PHE A 11 27.59 -24.77 -6.75
C PHE A 11 26.48 -24.20 -5.88
N LEU A 12 25.85 -23.13 -6.35
CA LEU A 12 24.67 -22.57 -5.72
C LEU A 12 23.43 -23.14 -6.40
N TYR A 13 22.54 -23.73 -5.62
CA TYR A 13 21.15 -23.90 -6.03
C TYR A 13 20.32 -22.90 -5.26
N SER A 14 19.37 -22.25 -5.92
CA SER A 14 18.60 -21.21 -5.26
C SER A 14 17.15 -21.19 -5.70
N THR A 15 16.29 -20.59 -4.88
CA THR A 15 14.90 -20.37 -5.23
C THR A 15 14.40 -19.10 -4.56
N THR A 16 13.33 -18.54 -5.10
CA THR A 16 12.69 -17.37 -4.52
C THR A 16 11.18 -17.51 -4.56
N VAL A 17 10.52 -17.00 -3.52
CA VAL A 17 9.08 -16.86 -3.42
C VAL A 17 8.78 -15.44 -2.94
N SER A 18 7.88 -14.75 -3.63
CA SER A 18 7.47 -13.39 -3.30
C SER A 18 5.97 -13.26 -3.40
N ASP A 19 5.35 -12.72 -2.36
CA ASP A 19 3.91 -12.49 -2.27
C ASP A 19 3.60 -11.02 -1.96
N VAL A 20 2.47 -10.53 -2.48
CA VAL A 20 2.04 -9.14 -2.27
C VAL A 20 1.62 -8.88 -0.82
N GLY A 21 1.28 -9.90 -0.05
CA GLY A 21 0.75 -9.74 1.29
C GLY A 21 -0.75 -9.46 1.31
N THR A 22 -1.28 -9.28 2.51
CA THR A 22 -2.74 -9.18 2.73
C THR A 22 -3.28 -7.75 2.64
N VAL A 23 -2.40 -6.75 2.76
CA VAL A 23 -2.78 -5.33 2.90
C VAL A 23 -2.35 -4.48 1.71
N ARG A 24 -1.17 -4.75 1.12
CA ARG A 24 -0.63 -3.95 0.02
C ARG A 24 -1.39 -4.24 -1.28
N ALA A 25 -1.56 -3.22 -2.12
CA ALA A 25 -2.21 -3.37 -3.42
C ALA A 25 -1.28 -3.92 -4.50
N ASN A 26 0.03 -3.66 -4.37
CA ASN A 26 1.06 -4.04 -5.33
C ASN A 26 2.25 -4.60 -4.58
N ASN A 27 2.93 -5.56 -5.20
CA ASN A 27 4.23 -6.04 -4.75
C ASN A 27 5.33 -5.08 -5.26
N GLN A 28 6.06 -4.47 -4.33
CA GLN A 28 7.19 -3.57 -4.57
C GLN A 28 8.53 -4.23 -4.27
N ASP A 29 8.54 -5.44 -3.68
CA ASP A 29 9.73 -6.28 -3.57
C ASP A 29 10.15 -6.77 -4.95
N SER A 30 11.45 -7.02 -5.13
CA SER A 30 11.99 -7.76 -6.27
C SER A 30 13.08 -8.71 -5.78
N SER A 31 13.20 -9.88 -6.42
CA SER A 31 14.23 -10.86 -6.07
C SER A 31 14.79 -11.56 -7.30
N PHE A 32 16.02 -12.03 -7.18
CA PHE A 32 16.73 -12.81 -8.18
C PHE A 32 17.38 -14.03 -7.52
N ALA A 33 17.26 -15.19 -8.14
CA ALA A 33 17.80 -16.45 -7.66
C ALA A 33 18.44 -17.22 -8.82
N GLY A 34 19.76 -17.09 -8.96
CA GLY A 34 20.59 -17.79 -9.95
C GLY A 34 21.56 -18.81 -9.33
N GLU A 35 22.55 -19.20 -10.12
CA GLU A 35 23.64 -20.14 -9.81
C GLU A 35 24.87 -19.47 -9.24
N HIS A 36 25.02 -18.16 -9.44
CA HIS A 36 26.16 -17.39 -8.93
C HIS A 36 25.71 -16.26 -8.01
N LEU A 37 24.53 -15.69 -8.27
CA LEU A 37 23.97 -14.57 -7.52
C LEU A 37 22.57 -14.90 -6.97
N ILE A 38 22.37 -14.57 -5.69
CA ILE A 38 21.05 -14.31 -5.13
C ILE A 38 20.93 -12.86 -4.68
N ALA A 39 19.77 -12.25 -4.92
CA ALA A 39 19.51 -10.87 -4.52
C ALA A 39 18.05 -10.63 -4.16
N MET A 40 17.85 -9.67 -3.27
CA MET A 40 16.56 -9.15 -2.85
C MET A 40 16.63 -7.63 -2.73
N CYS A 41 15.56 -6.97 -3.16
CA CYS A 41 15.38 -5.54 -3.09
C CYS A 41 13.95 -5.22 -2.63
N ASP A 42 13.80 -4.55 -1.49
CA ASP A 42 12.51 -4.06 -0.98
C ASP A 42 12.31 -2.62 -1.45
N GLY A 43 11.31 -2.42 -2.31
CA GLY A 43 11.06 -1.16 -2.99
C GLY A 43 10.14 -0.25 -2.19
N MET A 44 10.61 0.96 -1.88
CA MET A 44 9.84 2.00 -1.21
C MET A 44 9.49 3.17 -2.13
N GLY A 45 8.34 3.78 -1.86
CA GLY A 45 7.92 5.05 -2.46
C GLY A 45 6.63 4.93 -3.29
N GLY A 46 5.61 5.70 -2.89
CA GLY A 46 4.38 5.96 -3.65
C GLY A 46 3.68 4.75 -4.29
N HIS A 47 2.67 5.00 -5.13
CA HIS A 47 1.91 3.92 -5.79
C HIS A 47 2.72 3.12 -6.83
N ALA A 48 3.84 3.66 -7.35
CA ALA A 48 4.64 3.06 -8.43
C ALA A 48 6.15 3.41 -8.37
N GLY A 49 6.64 3.94 -7.25
CA GLY A 49 8.06 4.27 -7.08
C GLY A 49 8.87 3.04 -6.67
N GLY A 50 8.40 2.35 -5.64
CA GLY A 50 9.10 1.19 -5.05
C GLY A 50 9.30 0.04 -6.04
N ASP A 51 8.25 -0.35 -6.77
CA ASP A 51 8.32 -1.44 -7.75
C ASP A 51 9.34 -1.15 -8.87
N THR A 52 9.43 0.11 -9.30
CA THR A 52 10.42 0.58 -10.26
C THR A 52 11.83 0.56 -9.68
N ALA A 53 12.02 1.04 -8.45
CA ALA A 53 13.33 1.12 -7.82
C ALA A 53 13.93 -0.27 -7.56
N SER A 54 13.16 -1.19 -6.98
CA SER A 54 13.62 -2.57 -6.71
C SER A 54 13.93 -3.34 -8.00
N SER A 55 13.12 -3.14 -9.05
CA SER A 55 13.37 -3.74 -10.37
C SER A 55 14.66 -3.21 -11.03
N ILE A 56 14.97 -1.92 -10.87
CA ILE A 56 16.22 -1.33 -11.37
C ILE A 56 17.42 -1.94 -10.63
N ALA A 57 17.33 -2.10 -9.31
CA ALA A 57 18.42 -2.67 -8.52
C ALA A 57 18.72 -4.12 -8.89
N ILE A 58 17.70 -4.98 -9.01
CA ILE A 58 17.89 -6.37 -9.48
C ILE A 58 18.53 -6.39 -10.88
N ARG A 59 18.03 -5.56 -11.80
CA ARG A 59 18.57 -5.49 -13.16
C ARG A 59 20.05 -5.08 -13.17
N SER A 60 20.43 -4.12 -12.33
CA SER A 60 21.82 -3.67 -12.23
C SER A 60 22.74 -4.74 -11.66
N LEU A 61 22.24 -5.66 -10.84
CA LEU A 61 23.04 -6.75 -10.26
C LEU A 61 23.09 -8.02 -11.13
N ALA A 62 22.09 -8.24 -12.00
CA ALA A 62 21.92 -9.49 -12.73
C ALA A 62 23.13 -9.92 -13.58
N HIS A 63 23.98 -8.99 -14.02
CA HIS A 63 25.18 -9.33 -14.80
C HIS A 63 26.25 -10.08 -13.99
N ILE A 64 26.18 -10.06 -12.65
CA ILE A 64 27.08 -10.83 -11.77
C ILE A 64 26.82 -12.33 -11.90
N GLU A 65 25.65 -12.72 -12.43
CA GLU A 65 25.32 -14.13 -12.71
C GLU A 65 26.26 -14.76 -13.74
N GLN A 66 26.79 -13.97 -14.69
CA GLN A 66 27.81 -14.43 -15.62
C GLN A 66 29.17 -14.43 -14.91
N ASP A 67 29.53 -15.51 -14.21
CA ASP A 67 30.84 -15.64 -13.55
C ASP A 67 32.00 -15.82 -14.54
N ASP A 68 32.27 -14.81 -15.36
CA ASP A 68 33.36 -14.76 -16.33
C ASP A 68 34.67 -14.20 -15.73
N THR A 69 34.68 -13.86 -14.43
CA THR A 69 35.79 -13.14 -13.79
C THR A 69 36.96 -14.03 -13.35
N GLY A 70 36.94 -15.32 -13.69
CA GLY A 70 38.00 -16.27 -13.37
C GLY A 70 38.15 -16.53 -11.87
N GLY A 71 37.06 -16.38 -11.10
CA GLY A 71 37.04 -16.68 -9.66
C GLY A 71 37.75 -15.65 -8.76
N ASN A 72 37.93 -14.41 -9.21
CA ASN A 72 38.56 -13.37 -8.37
C ASN A 72 37.54 -12.67 -7.46
N VAL A 73 37.58 -13.04 -6.17
CA VAL A 73 36.71 -12.50 -5.11
C VAL A 73 36.76 -10.97 -4.99
N GLU A 74 37.94 -10.36 -5.17
CA GLU A 74 38.11 -8.90 -5.07
C GLU A 74 37.45 -8.19 -6.26
N THR A 75 37.52 -8.79 -7.45
CA THR A 75 36.84 -8.29 -8.65
C THR A 75 35.33 -8.29 -8.45
N ILE A 76 34.77 -9.40 -7.95
CA ILE A 76 33.32 -9.49 -7.71
C ILE A 76 32.87 -8.58 -6.57
N SER A 77 33.69 -8.41 -5.52
CA SER A 77 33.41 -7.44 -4.44
C SER A 77 33.26 -6.01 -4.99
N ARG A 78 34.21 -5.58 -5.84
CA ARG A 78 34.17 -4.28 -6.50
C ARG A 78 33.02 -4.19 -7.51
N MET A 79 32.73 -5.27 -8.23
CA MET A 79 31.62 -5.34 -9.17
C MET A 79 30.29 -5.18 -8.44
N MET A 80 30.07 -5.88 -7.32
CA MET A 80 28.88 -5.70 -6.47
C MET A 80 28.74 -4.25 -6.00
N GLU A 81 29.79 -3.66 -5.44
CA GLU A 81 29.76 -2.26 -4.99
C GLU A 81 29.41 -1.30 -6.13
N THR A 82 30.09 -1.44 -7.28
CA THR A 82 29.87 -0.57 -8.45
C THR A 82 28.47 -0.75 -9.02
N SER A 83 27.93 -1.98 -9.01
CA SER A 83 26.58 -2.31 -9.49
C SER A 83 25.49 -1.69 -8.64
N VAL A 84 25.66 -1.73 -7.31
CA VAL A 84 24.76 -1.07 -6.36
C VAL A 84 24.80 0.44 -6.55
N MET A 85 25.98 1.03 -6.72
CA MET A 85 26.13 2.46 -7.00
C MET A 85 25.51 2.86 -8.35
N ALA A 86 25.68 2.03 -9.39
CA ALA A 86 25.04 2.25 -10.69
C ALA A 86 23.50 2.14 -10.59
N ALA A 87 22.98 1.24 -9.75
CA ALA A 87 21.56 1.17 -9.45
C ALA A 87 21.07 2.46 -8.77
N HIS A 88 21.81 2.98 -7.79
CA HIS A 88 21.51 4.28 -7.16
C HIS A 88 21.40 5.40 -8.20
N ASP A 89 22.41 5.56 -9.05
CA ASP A 89 22.42 6.61 -10.09
C ASP A 89 21.25 6.45 -11.08
N ALA A 90 20.91 5.22 -11.46
CA ALA A 90 19.78 4.93 -12.33
C ALA A 90 18.43 5.29 -11.67
N ILE A 91 18.26 4.99 -10.38
CA ILE A 91 17.07 5.33 -9.59
C ILE A 91 16.95 6.85 -9.47
N VAL A 92 18.00 7.54 -9.03
CA VAL A 92 18.04 9.01 -8.92
C VAL A 92 17.74 9.67 -10.26
N GLY A 93 18.40 9.21 -11.33
CA GLY A 93 18.20 9.74 -12.67
C GLY A 93 16.76 9.58 -13.16
N LYS A 94 16.12 8.45 -12.84
CA LYS A 94 14.71 8.21 -13.21
C LYS A 94 13.73 9.02 -12.36
N ALA A 95 13.98 9.15 -11.05
CA ALA A 95 13.17 9.96 -10.14
C ALA A 95 13.16 11.45 -10.57
N LYS A 96 14.32 11.97 -10.98
CA LYS A 96 14.46 13.35 -11.51
C LYS A 96 13.73 13.58 -12.82
N ARG A 97 13.68 12.59 -13.71
CA ARG A 97 12.97 12.70 -15.00
C ARG A 97 11.46 12.56 -14.86
N GLU A 98 10.99 11.75 -13.92
CA GLU A 98 9.58 11.44 -13.72
C GLU A 98 9.11 11.88 -12.33
N ARG A 99 8.55 13.09 -12.21
CA ARG A 99 8.09 13.67 -10.92
C ARG A 99 7.16 12.76 -10.10
N LYS A 100 6.41 11.86 -10.74
CA LYS A 100 5.54 10.87 -10.08
C LYS A 100 6.30 9.76 -9.32
N LEU A 101 7.59 9.60 -9.61
CA LEU A 101 8.53 8.66 -8.99
C LEU A 101 9.46 9.35 -7.99
N ALA A 102 9.21 10.62 -7.67
CA ALA A 102 9.98 11.34 -6.66
C ALA A 102 9.88 10.62 -5.31
N GLY A 103 11.02 10.50 -4.61
CA GLY A 103 11.11 9.76 -3.36
C GLY A 103 11.01 8.24 -3.50
N MET A 104 11.22 7.69 -4.70
CA MET A 104 11.41 6.25 -4.84
C MET A 104 12.79 5.83 -4.32
N GLY A 105 12.83 4.65 -3.73
CA GLY A 105 14.06 4.01 -3.31
C GLY A 105 13.89 2.51 -3.12
N THR A 106 14.98 1.84 -2.79
CA THR A 106 14.95 0.40 -2.51
C THR A 106 16.08 0.01 -1.57
N THR A 107 15.85 -1.02 -0.77
CA THR A 107 16.93 -1.77 -0.13
C THR A 107 17.63 -2.66 -1.18
N VAL A 108 18.82 -3.14 -0.84
CA VAL A 108 19.51 -4.21 -1.56
C VAL A 108 20.17 -5.13 -0.56
N THR A 109 19.93 -6.44 -0.70
CA THR A 109 20.73 -7.48 -0.04
C THR A 109 21.04 -8.54 -1.09
N ALA A 110 22.33 -8.77 -1.34
CA ALA A 110 22.79 -9.68 -2.36
C ALA A 110 23.95 -10.53 -1.84
N VAL A 111 24.01 -11.79 -2.27
CA VAL A 111 25.05 -12.75 -1.94
C VAL A 111 25.48 -13.46 -3.22
N ALA A 112 26.79 -13.47 -3.49
CA ALA A 112 27.37 -14.18 -4.61
C ALA A 112 28.33 -15.29 -4.14
N LEU A 113 28.33 -16.43 -4.84
CA LEU A 113 29.29 -17.52 -4.63
C LEU A 113 30.40 -17.45 -5.68
N VAL A 114 31.63 -17.19 -5.25
CA VAL A 114 32.78 -17.04 -6.16
C VAL A 114 33.98 -17.75 -5.59
N ALA A 115 34.54 -18.71 -6.33
CA ALA A 115 35.76 -19.44 -5.94
C ALA A 115 35.76 -19.98 -4.49
N GLY A 116 34.60 -20.43 -3.99
CA GLY A 116 34.44 -20.94 -2.62
C GLY A 116 34.38 -19.85 -1.54
N TYR A 117 34.05 -18.61 -1.92
CA TYR A 117 33.79 -17.49 -1.02
C TYR A 117 32.40 -16.91 -1.27
N TRP A 118 31.76 -16.50 -0.19
CA TRP A 118 30.57 -15.66 -0.20
C TRP A 118 30.99 -14.21 -0.23
N VAL A 119 30.50 -13.46 -1.22
CA VAL A 119 30.57 -12.01 -1.27
C VAL A 119 29.18 -11.46 -1.00
N ILE A 120 29.05 -10.64 0.03
CA ILE A 120 27.77 -10.09 0.47
C ILE A 120 27.79 -8.58 0.27
N ALA A 121 26.74 -8.03 -0.34
CA ALA A 121 26.48 -6.60 -0.45
C ALA A 121 25.13 -6.27 0.19
N HIS A 122 25.11 -5.29 1.10
CA HIS A 122 23.91 -4.97 1.86
C HIS A 122 23.71 -3.45 2.07
N ILE A 123 22.49 -2.99 1.85
CA ILE A 123 22.00 -1.66 2.23
C ILE A 123 20.49 -1.71 2.50
N GLY A 124 20.08 -1.38 3.72
CA GLY A 124 18.68 -1.29 4.11
C GLY A 124 18.40 -2.12 5.36
N ASP A 125 17.17 -2.56 5.53
CA ASP A 125 16.71 -3.37 6.66
C ASP A 125 16.18 -4.75 6.27
N SER A 126 16.28 -5.12 4.99
CA SER A 126 16.18 -6.52 4.56
C SER A 126 17.34 -7.33 5.13
N ARG A 127 17.14 -8.63 5.39
CA ARG A 127 18.10 -9.43 6.15
C ARG A 127 18.67 -10.60 5.36
N ALA A 128 19.94 -10.90 5.62
CA ALA A 128 20.58 -12.15 5.22
C ALA A 128 20.89 -13.00 6.45
N TYR A 129 20.44 -14.25 6.43
CA TYR A 129 20.75 -15.28 7.42
C TYR A 129 21.53 -16.41 6.77
N LEU A 130 22.52 -16.94 7.49
CA LEU A 130 23.29 -18.11 7.11
C LEU A 130 23.03 -19.22 8.13
N LEU A 131 22.49 -20.34 7.68
CA LEU A 131 22.40 -21.58 8.42
C LEU A 131 23.65 -22.42 8.12
N ARG A 132 24.45 -22.67 9.15
CA ARG A 132 25.64 -23.52 9.08
C ARG A 132 25.71 -24.42 10.31
N ASP A 133 25.96 -25.71 10.10
CA ASP A 133 26.06 -26.71 11.18
C ASP A 133 24.84 -26.69 12.13
N GLY A 134 23.65 -26.47 11.57
CA GLY A 134 22.39 -26.39 12.32
C GLY A 134 22.24 -25.14 13.20
N ARG A 135 23.04 -24.09 12.99
CA ARG A 135 22.93 -22.80 13.67
C ARG A 135 22.64 -21.67 12.71
N LEU A 136 21.57 -20.92 12.97
CA LEU A 136 21.23 -19.73 12.22
C LEU A 136 22.02 -18.52 12.72
N SER A 137 22.74 -17.86 11.82
CA SER A 137 23.45 -16.61 12.10
C SER A 137 22.94 -15.50 11.19
N ARG A 138 22.45 -14.42 11.77
CA ARG A 138 22.17 -13.19 11.03
C ARG A 138 23.49 -12.53 10.61
N ILE A 139 23.66 -12.30 9.31
CA ILE A 139 24.90 -11.78 8.72
C ILE A 139 24.84 -10.26 8.54
N THR A 140 23.67 -9.72 8.20
CA THR A 140 23.48 -8.28 7.99
C THR A 140 23.07 -7.55 9.27
N CYS A 141 23.41 -6.26 9.35
CA CYS A 141 22.95 -5.35 10.39
C CYS A 141 22.01 -4.33 9.74
N ASP A 142 20.79 -4.17 10.27
CA ASP A 142 19.81 -3.29 9.61
C ASP A 142 20.30 -1.83 9.64
N HIS A 143 20.21 -1.16 8.51
CA HIS A 143 20.37 0.29 8.43
C HIS A 143 19.07 0.99 8.81
N SER A 144 18.54 0.72 10.01
CA SER A 144 17.30 1.31 10.52
C SER A 144 17.54 2.20 11.73
N TYR A 145 16.59 3.10 12.00
CA TYR A 145 16.67 4.01 13.15
C TYR A 145 16.71 3.25 14.48
N VAL A 146 15.90 2.19 14.61
CA VAL A 146 15.89 1.36 15.81
C VAL A 146 17.20 0.59 16.00
N GLN A 147 17.82 0.13 14.91
CA GLN A 147 19.14 -0.50 15.00
C GLN A 147 20.22 0.50 15.44
N HIS A 148 20.15 1.75 14.99
CA HIS A 148 21.03 2.81 15.50
C HIS A 148 20.85 3.06 17.00
N LEU A 149 19.61 3.08 17.49
CA LEU A 149 19.32 3.22 18.92
C LEU A 149 19.84 2.03 19.74
N ILE A 150 19.74 0.80 19.22
CA ILE A 150 20.34 -0.39 19.84
C ILE A 150 21.87 -0.24 19.90
N ASN A 151 22.49 0.10 18.78
CA ASN A 151 23.95 0.20 18.68
C ASN A 151 24.53 1.30 19.60
N THR A 152 23.75 2.34 19.90
CA THR A 152 24.12 3.43 20.82
C THR A 152 23.69 3.18 22.28
N GLY A 153 23.12 2.01 22.58
CA GLY A 153 22.67 1.63 23.92
C GLY A 153 21.48 2.44 24.44
N ARG A 154 20.71 3.07 23.55
CA ARG A 154 19.53 3.90 23.89
C ARG A 154 18.29 3.05 24.14
N ILE A 155 18.16 1.92 23.45
CA ILE A 155 17.08 0.95 23.63
C ILE A 155 17.65 -0.47 23.57
N THR A 156 16.91 -1.41 24.13
CA THR A 156 17.18 -2.85 24.03
C THR A 156 16.58 -3.45 22.74
N PRO A 157 17.05 -4.62 22.28
CA PRO A 157 16.45 -5.32 21.14
C PRO A 157 14.95 -5.64 21.33
N SER A 158 14.53 -5.91 22.57
CA SER A 158 13.12 -6.18 22.89
C SER A 158 12.24 -4.93 22.75
N GLU A 159 12.76 -3.76 23.15
CA GLU A 159 12.06 -2.47 22.99
C GLU A 159 11.96 -2.04 21.52
N ALA A 160 12.98 -2.36 20.71
CA ALA A 160 13.00 -2.04 19.29
C ALA A 160 11.81 -2.63 18.50
N LYS A 161 11.35 -3.85 18.86
CA LYS A 161 10.23 -4.53 18.20
C LYS A 161 8.94 -3.71 18.22
N ASN A 162 8.69 -2.99 19.32
CA ASN A 162 7.47 -2.21 19.52
C ASN A 162 7.68 -0.70 19.35
N HIS A 163 8.85 -0.28 18.83
CA HIS A 163 9.18 1.12 18.70
C HIS A 163 8.30 1.80 17.63
N PRO A 164 7.77 3.02 17.88
CA PRO A 164 6.92 3.73 16.91
C PRO A 164 7.60 3.97 15.56
N GLN A 165 8.92 4.14 15.56
CA GLN A 165 9.74 4.39 14.37
C GLN A 165 10.50 3.14 13.90
N ARG A 166 9.98 1.93 14.14
CA ARG A 166 10.66 0.68 13.72
C ARG A 166 10.81 0.54 12.21
N ASN A 167 9.89 1.10 11.43
CA ASN A 167 9.90 1.07 9.96
C ASN A 167 10.72 2.23 9.34
N VAL A 168 11.53 2.96 10.12
CA VAL A 168 12.33 4.08 9.60
C VAL A 168 13.70 3.57 9.19
N VAL A 169 13.92 3.48 7.87
CA VAL A 169 15.20 3.11 7.27
C VAL A 169 16.10 4.34 7.13
N MET A 170 17.39 4.18 7.44
CA MET A 170 18.41 5.23 7.48
C MET A 170 19.34 5.22 6.26
N ARG A 171 19.51 4.07 5.60
CA ARG A 171 20.29 3.94 4.35
C ARG A 171 19.52 3.10 3.35
N VAL A 172 19.25 3.66 2.18
CA VAL A 172 18.61 3.00 1.03
C VAL A 172 19.16 3.59 -0.27
N LEU A 173 18.97 2.91 -1.38
CA LEU A 173 19.20 3.51 -2.69
C LEU A 173 18.02 4.41 -3.04
N GLY A 174 18.25 5.59 -3.60
CA GLY A 174 17.16 6.48 -4.01
C GLY A 174 17.56 7.94 -4.09
N ASP A 175 16.60 8.79 -4.42
CA ASP A 175 16.74 10.26 -4.49
C ASP A 175 16.65 10.88 -3.09
N PHE A 176 17.48 10.39 -2.17
CA PHE A 176 17.60 10.84 -0.79
C PHE A 176 19.03 11.34 -0.54
N ASP A 177 19.18 12.38 0.28
CA ASP A 177 20.48 12.92 0.67
C ASP A 177 21.09 12.08 1.81
N ILE A 178 21.39 10.81 1.51
CA ILE A 178 21.94 9.80 2.42
C ILE A 178 23.05 9.02 1.73
N ASP A 179 23.99 8.46 2.49
CA ASP A 179 25.11 7.67 1.94
C ASP A 179 24.60 6.37 1.28
N PRO A 180 24.75 6.21 -0.05
CA PRO A 180 24.23 5.07 -0.78
C PRO A 180 25.21 3.90 -0.87
N ARG A 181 26.44 4.04 -0.33
CA ARG A 181 27.45 2.99 -0.39
C ARG A 181 26.95 1.73 0.32
N PRO A 182 27.05 0.53 -0.28
CA PRO A 182 26.69 -0.71 0.42
C PRO A 182 27.77 -1.13 1.42
N ASP A 183 27.37 -1.93 2.39
CA ASP A 183 28.29 -2.68 3.21
C ASP A 183 28.71 -3.94 2.44
N ILE A 184 30.00 -4.12 2.23
CA ILE A 184 30.59 -5.29 1.55
C ILE A 184 31.27 -6.18 2.59
N SER A 185 30.99 -7.49 2.56
CA SER A 185 31.72 -8.46 3.38
C SER A 185 32.02 -9.74 2.61
N VAL A 186 33.17 -10.35 2.93
CA VAL A 186 33.64 -11.58 2.28
C VAL A 186 33.84 -12.66 3.33
N ARG A 187 33.35 -13.87 3.03
CA ARG A 187 33.43 -15.02 3.95
C ARG A 187 33.75 -16.30 3.20
N ARG A 188 34.40 -17.24 3.87
CA ARG A 188 34.65 -18.57 3.29
C ARG A 188 33.35 -19.37 3.23
N ALA A 189 33.04 -19.90 2.04
CA ALA A 189 31.91 -20.80 1.85
C ALA A 189 32.24 -22.20 2.37
N HIS A 190 31.24 -22.90 2.88
CA HIS A 190 31.31 -24.30 3.25
C HIS A 190 30.22 -25.09 2.51
N PRO A 191 30.48 -26.37 2.20
CA PRO A 191 29.42 -27.27 1.75
C PRO A 191 28.24 -27.25 2.72
N ALA A 192 27.02 -27.33 2.19
CA ALA A 192 25.77 -27.28 2.93
C ALA A 192 25.48 -25.96 3.68
N ASP A 193 26.24 -24.89 3.40
CA ASP A 193 25.81 -23.54 3.76
C ASP A 193 24.45 -23.26 3.11
N ARG A 194 23.49 -22.81 3.92
CA ARG A 194 22.17 -22.39 3.45
C ARG A 194 21.91 -20.93 3.77
N TRP A 195 21.61 -20.14 2.76
CA TRP A 195 21.25 -18.74 2.87
C TRP A 195 19.75 -18.54 2.86
N LEU A 196 19.28 -17.57 3.64
CA LEU A 196 17.99 -16.92 3.51
C LEU A 196 18.20 -15.42 3.33
N LEU A 197 17.71 -14.86 2.22
CA LEU A 197 17.47 -13.43 2.09
C LEU A 197 15.98 -13.18 2.27
N CYS A 198 15.60 -12.23 3.13
CA CYS A 198 14.20 -11.96 3.43
C CYS A 198 13.90 -10.47 3.61
N SER A 199 12.71 -10.04 3.17
CA SER A 199 12.24 -8.67 3.35
C SER A 199 11.76 -8.46 4.79
N ASP A 200 11.50 -7.19 5.16
CA ASP A 200 11.00 -6.86 6.50
C ASP A 200 9.61 -7.48 6.75
N GLY A 201 8.81 -7.71 5.69
CA GLY A 201 7.54 -8.41 5.76
C GLY A 201 7.63 -9.85 6.24
N LEU A 202 8.81 -10.48 6.20
CA LEU A 202 9.08 -11.79 6.80
C LEU A 202 9.74 -11.65 8.18
N CYS A 203 10.89 -10.99 8.24
CA CYS A 203 11.71 -10.92 9.46
C CYS A 203 11.20 -9.91 10.51
N GLY A 204 10.19 -9.12 10.16
CA GLY A 204 9.45 -8.24 11.05
C GLY A 204 8.33 -8.95 11.82
N VAL A 205 7.88 -10.12 11.35
CA VAL A 205 6.80 -10.90 11.99
C VAL A 205 7.25 -12.27 12.49
N LEU A 206 8.25 -12.89 11.86
CA LEU A 206 8.80 -14.16 12.30
C LEU A 206 10.01 -13.94 13.22
N GLU A 207 10.08 -14.72 14.29
CA GLU A 207 11.27 -14.74 15.16
C GLU A 207 12.39 -15.59 14.56
N ASP A 208 13.64 -15.25 14.89
CA ASP A 208 14.83 -15.95 14.38
C ASP A 208 14.80 -17.46 14.71
N SER A 209 14.23 -17.86 15.86
CA SER A 209 14.07 -19.27 16.24
C SER A 209 13.14 -20.04 15.29
N THR A 210 12.04 -19.41 14.89
CA THR A 210 11.08 -19.96 13.93
C THR A 210 11.70 -20.11 12.54
N ILE A 211 12.52 -19.13 12.15
CA ILE A 211 13.28 -19.18 10.89
C ILE A 211 14.29 -20.33 10.94
N GLU A 212 15.05 -20.45 12.03
CA GLU A 212 16.06 -21.50 12.24
C GLU A 212 15.43 -22.90 12.19
N GLU A 213 14.32 -23.11 12.91
CA GLU A 213 13.60 -24.37 12.92
C GLU A 213 13.12 -24.75 11.52
N THR A 214 12.53 -23.80 10.78
CA THR A 214 12.00 -24.04 9.43
C THR A 214 13.12 -24.39 8.45
N MET A 215 14.20 -23.59 8.45
CA MET A 215 15.35 -23.81 7.56
C MET A 215 16.11 -25.11 7.86
N THR A 216 16.10 -25.56 9.12
CA THR A 216 16.72 -26.82 9.55
C THR A 216 15.84 -28.04 9.20
N THR A 217 14.53 -27.90 9.34
CA THR A 217 13.58 -29.01 9.16
C THR A 217 13.30 -29.32 7.68
N LEU A 218 13.14 -28.29 6.86
CA LEU A 218 12.76 -28.45 5.45
C LEU A 218 13.99 -28.48 4.56
N SER A 219 14.38 -29.65 4.08
CA SER A 219 15.55 -29.80 3.21
C SER A 219 15.31 -29.27 1.79
N ASP A 220 14.09 -29.30 1.28
CA ASP A 220 13.78 -28.73 -0.04
C ASP A 220 13.74 -27.20 0.03
N GLN A 221 14.48 -26.54 -0.86
CA GLN A 221 14.62 -25.09 -0.88
C GLN A 221 13.28 -24.41 -1.21
N GLY A 222 12.54 -24.98 -2.16
CA GLY A 222 11.25 -24.46 -2.62
C GLY A 222 10.19 -24.56 -1.53
N GLU A 223 10.08 -25.72 -0.89
CA GLU A 223 9.20 -25.94 0.25
C GLU A 223 9.55 -25.03 1.43
N CYS A 224 10.85 -24.85 1.72
CA CYS A 224 11.32 -23.94 2.76
C CYS A 224 10.88 -22.49 2.48
N ALA A 225 11.15 -21.98 1.28
CA ALA A 225 10.76 -20.62 0.88
C ALA A 225 9.24 -20.42 0.94
N GLN A 226 8.47 -21.38 0.40
CA GLN A 226 7.01 -21.37 0.43
C GLN A 226 6.48 -21.34 1.87
N ARG A 227 7.02 -22.22 2.72
CA ARG A 227 6.59 -22.32 4.12
C ARG A 227 6.87 -21.04 4.90
N LEU A 228 8.05 -20.45 4.75
CA LEU A 228 8.41 -19.20 5.42
C LEU A 228 7.49 -18.05 5.02
N VAL A 229 7.21 -17.88 3.72
CA VAL A 229 6.29 -16.85 3.23
C VAL A 229 4.87 -17.08 3.77
N GLN A 230 4.36 -18.32 3.72
CA GLN A 230 3.05 -18.66 4.30
C GLN A 230 2.98 -18.38 5.80
N MET A 231 4.04 -18.69 6.56
CA MET A 231 4.11 -18.43 8.00
C MET A 231 4.04 -16.94 8.29
N ALA A 232 4.78 -16.11 7.55
CA ALA A 232 4.73 -14.67 7.71
C ALA A 232 3.34 -14.08 7.41
N LEU A 233 2.68 -14.55 6.34
CA LEU A 233 1.31 -14.14 6.02
C LEU A 233 0.33 -14.54 7.13
N ARG A 234 0.44 -15.77 7.65
CA ARG A 234 -0.39 -16.26 8.77
C ARG A 234 -0.13 -15.54 10.09
N ALA A 235 1.12 -15.10 10.31
CA ALA A 235 1.48 -14.27 11.45
C ALA A 235 0.92 -12.84 11.35
N GLY A 236 0.25 -12.49 10.24
CA GLY A 236 -0.38 -11.19 10.05
C GLY A 236 0.54 -10.15 9.42
N SER A 237 1.49 -10.56 8.58
CA SER A 237 2.31 -9.61 7.84
C SER A 237 1.44 -8.64 7.02
N THR A 238 1.69 -7.36 7.23
CA THR A 238 1.00 -6.26 6.55
C THR A 238 1.77 -5.75 5.33
N ASP A 239 2.94 -6.33 5.04
CA ASP A 239 3.80 -5.90 3.94
C ASP A 239 3.95 -6.95 2.84
N ASN A 240 4.67 -6.59 1.78
CA ASN A 240 5.17 -7.57 0.81
C ASN A 240 6.10 -8.56 1.52
N VAL A 241 6.00 -9.83 1.15
CA VAL A 241 6.77 -10.90 1.80
C VAL A 241 7.57 -11.63 0.76
N THR A 242 8.89 -11.55 0.86
CA THR A 242 9.80 -12.23 -0.05
C THR A 242 10.80 -13.07 0.73
N ALA A 243 11.13 -14.25 0.20
CA ALA A 243 12.16 -15.14 0.71
C ALA A 243 12.96 -15.73 -0.45
N VAL A 244 14.28 -15.60 -0.39
CA VAL A 244 15.23 -16.25 -1.30
C VAL A 244 16.03 -17.27 -0.50
N ILE A 245 15.98 -18.54 -0.89
CA ILE A 245 16.75 -19.63 -0.27
C ILE A 245 17.86 -20.04 -1.23
N ALA A 246 19.06 -20.29 -0.73
CA ALA A 246 20.12 -20.86 -1.55
C ALA A 246 21.04 -21.80 -0.77
N ASP A 247 21.41 -22.90 -1.40
CA ASP A 247 22.25 -23.94 -0.83
C ASP A 247 23.57 -24.04 -1.60
N ALA A 248 24.70 -24.03 -0.88
CA ALA A 248 25.98 -24.42 -1.44
C ALA A 248 26.13 -25.95 -1.44
N THR A 249 26.28 -26.51 -2.62
CA THR A 249 26.45 -27.95 -2.83
C THR A 249 27.82 -28.25 -3.44
N LEU A 250 28.36 -29.43 -3.19
CA LEU A 250 29.58 -29.91 -3.84
C LEU A 250 29.20 -30.59 -5.16
N ALA A 251 30.03 -30.43 -6.20
CA ALA A 251 29.91 -31.30 -7.37
C ALA A 251 30.14 -32.77 -6.96
N LEU A 252 29.11 -33.58 -7.14
CA LEU A 252 29.22 -35.04 -7.10
C LEU A 252 29.71 -35.47 -8.49
N ASP A 253 31.01 -35.73 -8.61
CA ASP A 253 31.80 -36.03 -9.82
C ASP A 253 32.00 -34.89 -10.83
N ALA A 254 33.25 -34.43 -10.93
CA ALA A 254 33.70 -33.45 -11.94
C ALA A 254 33.65 -33.97 -13.39
N ASP A 255 33.40 -35.27 -13.57
CA ASP A 255 33.31 -35.95 -14.87
C ASP A 255 31.85 -36.22 -15.30
N ALA A 256 30.85 -35.85 -14.49
CA ALA A 256 29.45 -35.89 -14.90
C ALA A 256 29.20 -34.74 -15.89
N PHE A 257 29.06 -35.10 -17.18
CA PHE A 257 29.01 -34.18 -18.32
C PHE A 257 27.87 -33.14 -18.33
N ASP A 258 26.97 -33.17 -17.34
CA ASP A 258 25.90 -32.18 -17.16
C ASP A 258 25.91 -31.69 -15.70
N LEU A 259 26.64 -30.61 -15.43
CA LEU A 259 26.37 -29.82 -14.22
C LEU A 259 24.92 -29.34 -14.33
N PRO A 260 24.05 -29.55 -13.32
CA PRO A 260 22.65 -29.19 -13.44
C PRO A 260 22.52 -27.68 -13.52
N HIS A 261 22.34 -27.16 -14.74
CA HIS A 261 22.08 -25.76 -14.97
C HIS A 261 20.66 -25.41 -14.51
N GLN A 262 20.54 -24.49 -13.57
CA GLN A 262 19.30 -23.95 -13.07
C GLN A 262 18.97 -22.66 -13.82
N THR A 263 17.80 -22.61 -14.47
CA THR A 263 17.25 -21.37 -15.00
C THR A 263 17.05 -20.34 -13.87
N PRO A 264 17.66 -19.15 -13.93
CA PRO A 264 17.49 -18.13 -12.91
C PRO A 264 16.02 -17.74 -12.71
N LEU A 265 15.61 -17.61 -11.44
CA LEU A 265 14.26 -17.26 -11.04
C LEU A 265 14.17 -15.79 -10.62
N VAL A 266 13.18 -15.08 -11.13
CA VAL A 266 12.92 -13.66 -10.82
C VAL A 266 11.55 -13.54 -10.14
N GLY A 267 11.53 -12.94 -8.95
CA GLY A 267 10.32 -12.73 -8.14
C GLY A 267 9.92 -11.27 -8.00
N GLY A 268 8.71 -11.03 -7.50
CA GLY A 268 8.20 -9.69 -7.17
C GLY A 268 7.96 -8.80 -8.40
N ALA A 269 8.19 -7.49 -8.27
CA ALA A 269 7.98 -6.49 -9.31
C ALA A 269 8.85 -6.73 -10.55
N ALA A 270 10.11 -7.16 -10.38
CA ALA A 270 11.02 -7.47 -11.47
C ALA A 270 10.49 -8.58 -12.40
N SER A 271 9.69 -9.51 -11.86
CA SER A 271 9.11 -10.63 -12.64
C SER A 271 8.11 -10.18 -13.72
N ARG A 272 7.62 -8.93 -13.66
CA ARG A 272 6.70 -8.36 -14.66
C ARG A 272 7.35 -8.18 -16.02
N ASN A 273 8.65 -7.88 -16.08
CA ASN A 273 9.41 -7.64 -17.30
C ASN A 273 10.75 -8.37 -17.25
N LEU A 274 10.78 -9.59 -17.79
CA LEU A 274 11.92 -10.50 -17.70
C LEU A 274 12.94 -10.29 -18.81
N GLU A 275 12.50 -9.76 -19.94
CA GLU A 275 13.27 -9.58 -21.16
C GLU A 275 14.60 -8.84 -20.90
N PRO A 276 14.63 -7.70 -20.18
CA PRO A 276 15.88 -7.00 -19.93
C PRO A 276 16.84 -7.77 -19.01
N ILE A 277 16.33 -8.69 -18.18
CA ILE A 277 17.14 -9.53 -17.31
C ILE A 277 17.70 -10.70 -18.12
N ALA A 278 16.88 -11.35 -18.96
CA ALA A 278 17.32 -12.38 -19.90
C ALA A 278 18.44 -11.86 -20.81
N ASP A 279 18.32 -10.64 -21.32
CA ASP A 279 19.34 -9.99 -22.15
C ASP A 279 20.64 -9.70 -21.39
N ILE A 280 20.55 -9.37 -20.09
CA ILE A 280 21.72 -9.08 -19.26
C ILE A 280 22.46 -10.37 -18.89
N VAL A 281 21.71 -11.40 -18.47
CA VAL A 281 22.27 -12.71 -18.11
C VAL A 281 22.65 -13.50 -19.36
N ASN A 282 22.13 -13.12 -20.55
CA ASN A 282 22.32 -13.80 -21.82
C ASN A 282 21.89 -15.28 -21.79
N GLU A 283 20.90 -15.58 -20.95
CA GLU A 283 20.38 -16.93 -20.69
C GLU A 283 18.87 -16.89 -20.45
N PRO A 284 18.15 -18.02 -20.55
CA PRO A 284 16.75 -18.06 -20.22
C PRO A 284 16.53 -17.71 -18.75
N VAL A 285 15.53 -16.88 -18.45
CA VAL A 285 15.12 -16.57 -17.07
C VAL A 285 13.63 -16.86 -16.89
N ALA A 286 13.24 -17.27 -15.69
CA ALA A 286 11.88 -17.66 -15.39
C ALA A 286 11.28 -16.85 -14.24
N THR A 287 9.95 -16.71 -14.22
CA THR A 287 9.26 -16.16 -13.05
C THR A 287 9.34 -17.14 -11.88
N ALA A 288 9.49 -16.60 -10.67
CA ALA A 288 9.36 -17.35 -9.43
C ALA A 288 8.04 -18.17 -9.38
N PRO A 289 8.03 -19.36 -8.75
CA PRO A 289 6.81 -20.11 -8.52
C PRO A 289 5.85 -19.29 -7.65
N ALA A 290 4.55 -19.34 -7.97
CA ALA A 290 3.54 -18.70 -7.14
C ALA A 290 3.46 -19.35 -5.75
N LEU A 291 2.99 -18.57 -4.78
CA LEU A 291 2.71 -19.09 -3.44
C LEU A 291 1.65 -20.18 -3.54
N ARG A 292 1.95 -21.37 -3.01
CA ARG A 292 1.00 -22.48 -2.94
C ARG A 292 -0.01 -22.18 -1.84
N GLU A 293 -1.29 -22.26 -2.18
CA GLU A 293 -2.33 -22.31 -1.16
C GLU A 293 -2.19 -23.63 -0.41
N ASP A 294 -2.10 -23.56 0.92
CA ASP A 294 -2.18 -24.77 1.74
C ASP A 294 -3.60 -25.31 1.59
N ASP A 295 -3.74 -26.47 0.94
CA ASP A 295 -4.96 -27.26 1.00
C ASP A 295 -5.29 -27.55 2.46
N SER A 296 -6.23 -26.79 3.03
CA SER A 296 -6.67 -27.02 4.40
C SER A 296 -7.19 -28.45 4.52
N PRO A 297 -7.05 -29.12 5.68
CA PRO A 297 -7.66 -30.43 5.89
C PRO A 297 -9.17 -30.42 5.59
N ALA A 298 -9.83 -29.28 5.80
CA ALA A 298 -11.23 -29.06 5.46
C ALA A 298 -11.48 -29.01 3.93
N GLN A 299 -10.62 -28.35 3.15
CA GLN A 299 -10.70 -28.36 1.68
C GLN A 299 -10.40 -29.75 1.10
N ARG A 300 -9.39 -30.46 1.63
CA ARG A 300 -9.10 -31.85 1.26
C ARG A 300 -10.27 -32.79 1.58
N ALA A 301 -10.89 -32.63 2.75
CA ALA A 301 -12.09 -33.39 3.11
C ALA A 301 -13.30 -33.03 2.25
N ALA A 302 -13.50 -31.75 1.94
CA ALA A 302 -14.58 -31.28 1.07
C ALA A 302 -14.44 -31.83 -0.36
N ALA A 303 -13.22 -31.88 -0.90
CA ALA A 303 -12.94 -32.46 -2.21
C ALA A 303 -13.22 -33.98 -2.26
N LEU A 304 -13.03 -34.70 -1.14
CA LEU A 304 -13.32 -36.13 -1.02
C LEU A 304 -14.82 -36.45 -0.86
N ILE A 305 -15.63 -35.50 -0.39
CA ILE A 305 -17.07 -35.69 -0.13
C ILE A 305 -17.91 -35.47 -1.40
N GLN A 306 -17.37 -34.82 -2.44
CA GLN A 306 -18.11 -34.60 -3.67
C GLN A 306 -18.18 -35.87 -4.53
N PRO A 307 -19.38 -36.32 -4.99
CA PRO A 307 -19.50 -37.48 -5.85
C PRO A 307 -18.92 -37.18 -7.23
N ALA A 308 -18.20 -38.17 -7.79
CA ALA A 308 -17.46 -38.11 -9.07
C ALA A 308 -18.30 -37.71 -10.30
N SER A 309 -19.61 -37.55 -10.18
CA SER A 309 -20.52 -37.10 -11.25
C SER A 309 -20.76 -35.58 -11.31
N ALA A 310 -20.18 -34.78 -10.39
CA ALA A 310 -20.25 -33.32 -10.46
C ALA A 310 -19.10 -32.69 -11.29
N HIS A 311 -18.07 -33.46 -11.64
CA HIS A 311 -16.88 -32.98 -12.32
C HIS A 311 -17.05 -32.66 -13.82
N GLU A 312 -18.22 -32.92 -14.42
CA GLU A 312 -18.49 -32.62 -15.83
C GLU A 312 -19.45 -31.45 -16.06
N ALA A 313 -20.12 -30.92 -15.02
CA ALA A 313 -21.11 -29.85 -15.17
C ALA A 313 -20.77 -28.53 -14.46
N GLU A 314 -19.77 -28.51 -13.58
CA GLU A 314 -19.32 -27.31 -12.85
C GLU A 314 -17.96 -26.77 -13.27
N THR A 315 -17.33 -27.34 -14.31
CA THR A 315 -16.06 -26.88 -14.90
C THR A 315 -16.20 -25.59 -15.72
N ALA A 316 -17.28 -24.84 -15.52
CA ALA A 316 -17.61 -23.62 -16.25
C ALA A 316 -18.00 -22.45 -15.34
N GLN A 317 -17.45 -22.34 -14.12
CA GLN A 317 -17.34 -21.08 -13.37
C GLN A 317 -16.61 -21.27 -12.03
N THR A 318 -15.31 -21.55 -12.09
CA THR A 318 -14.40 -21.24 -10.97
C THR A 318 -13.07 -20.87 -11.58
N THR A 319 -12.79 -19.57 -11.59
CA THR A 319 -11.54 -18.98 -12.07
C THR A 319 -10.41 -19.28 -11.10
N ALA A 320 -9.95 -20.53 -11.03
CA ALA A 320 -8.62 -20.84 -10.53
C ALA A 320 -7.63 -20.62 -11.68
N LYS A 321 -6.93 -19.48 -11.68
CA LYS A 321 -5.84 -19.23 -12.63
C LYS A 321 -4.69 -20.18 -12.30
N PRO A 322 -4.25 -21.07 -13.20
CA PRO A 322 -2.91 -21.63 -13.07
C PRO A 322 -1.93 -20.50 -13.43
N SER A 323 -1.23 -19.96 -12.45
CA SER A 323 -0.06 -19.10 -12.70
C SER A 323 1.07 -19.97 -13.24
N SER A 324 1.06 -20.23 -14.55
CA SER A 324 2.16 -20.92 -15.23
C SER A 324 3.46 -20.12 -15.08
N THR A 325 4.52 -20.76 -14.62
CA THR A 325 5.88 -20.23 -14.68
C THR A 325 6.18 -19.74 -16.09
N ARG A 326 6.44 -18.44 -16.27
CA ARG A 326 6.78 -17.85 -17.55
C ARG A 326 8.30 -17.84 -17.70
N VAL A 327 8.79 -18.48 -18.77
CA VAL A 327 10.21 -18.46 -19.16
C VAL A 327 10.39 -17.49 -20.32
N VAL A 328 11.45 -16.69 -20.30
CA VAL A 328 11.80 -15.74 -21.35
C VAL A 328 13.24 -16.01 -21.80
N GLN A 329 13.43 -16.11 -23.11
CA GLN A 329 14.72 -16.29 -23.77
C GLN A 329 15.40 -14.93 -24.01
N PRO A 330 16.75 -14.88 -24.09
CA PRO A 330 17.47 -13.67 -24.46
C PRO A 330 17.13 -13.24 -25.90
N SER A 331 17.29 -11.95 -26.17
CA SER A 331 16.97 -11.34 -27.47
C SER A 331 17.66 -12.02 -28.65
N THR A 332 18.93 -12.39 -28.50
CA THR A 332 19.71 -13.10 -29.53
C THR A 332 19.03 -14.39 -30.00
N VAL A 333 18.54 -15.21 -29.07
CA VAL A 333 17.81 -16.44 -29.37
C VAL A 333 16.42 -16.15 -29.93
N ARG A 334 15.72 -15.17 -29.36
CA ARG A 334 14.39 -14.74 -29.81
C ARG A 334 14.38 -14.19 -31.24
N GLU A 335 15.47 -13.55 -31.65
CA GLU A 335 15.69 -13.08 -33.01
C GLU A 335 15.90 -14.22 -34.00
N GLU A 336 16.68 -15.23 -33.61
CA GLU A 336 16.91 -16.44 -34.41
C GLU A 336 15.61 -17.25 -34.61
N THR A 337 14.78 -17.35 -33.57
CA THR A 337 13.50 -18.09 -33.63
C THR A 337 12.33 -17.30 -34.24
N GLY A 338 12.54 -16.02 -34.59
CA GLY A 338 11.52 -15.17 -35.22
C GLY A 338 10.42 -14.69 -34.26
N GLU A 339 10.60 -14.83 -32.95
CA GLU A 339 9.59 -14.57 -31.94
C GLU A 339 9.64 -13.09 -31.46
N ARG A 340 9.48 -12.12 -32.37
CA ARG A 340 9.53 -10.69 -31.99
C ARG A 340 8.25 -10.20 -31.30
N ALA A 341 8.37 -9.75 -30.06
CA ALA A 341 7.64 -8.57 -29.57
C ALA A 341 8.52 -7.34 -29.85
N ASN A 342 8.31 -6.71 -31.01
CA ASN A 342 9.13 -5.64 -31.58
C ASN A 342 9.57 -4.58 -30.54
N PRO A 343 10.85 -4.54 -30.11
CA PRO A 343 11.37 -3.42 -29.37
C PRO A 343 11.86 -2.34 -30.34
N ASP A 344 11.76 -1.11 -29.86
CA ASP A 344 12.04 0.15 -30.54
C ASP A 344 13.56 0.35 -30.75
N THR A 345 14.21 -0.53 -31.50
CA THR A 345 15.60 -0.35 -31.94
C THR A 345 15.58 0.25 -33.34
N GLY A 346 16.10 1.48 -33.45
CA GLY A 346 16.26 2.20 -34.72
C GLY A 346 17.33 1.59 -35.62
N GLU A 347 17.27 0.28 -35.86
CA GLU A 347 18.11 -0.41 -36.83
C GLU A 347 17.78 0.08 -38.24
N ILE A 348 18.82 0.35 -39.02
CA ILE A 348 18.68 0.81 -40.40
C ILE A 348 18.26 -0.40 -41.26
N PRO A 349 17.09 -0.35 -41.93
CA PRO A 349 16.59 -1.46 -42.71
C PRO A 349 17.55 -1.77 -43.88
N VAL A 350 17.95 -3.04 -43.99
CA VAL A 350 18.77 -3.50 -45.10
C VAL A 350 17.89 -3.65 -46.33
N VAL A 351 18.10 -2.79 -47.34
CA VAL A 351 17.31 -2.81 -48.57
C VAL A 351 18.08 -3.55 -49.65
N GLN A 352 17.44 -4.56 -50.27
CA GLN A 352 17.96 -5.22 -51.45
C GLN A 352 17.59 -4.41 -52.70
N LYS A 353 18.61 -3.98 -53.44
CA LYS A 353 18.46 -3.20 -54.66
C LYS A 353 18.11 -4.09 -55.86
N PRO A 354 17.54 -3.50 -56.94
CA PRO A 354 17.21 -4.24 -58.16
C PRO A 354 18.41 -4.92 -58.84
N ASP A 355 19.63 -4.47 -58.55
CA ASP A 355 20.90 -5.06 -59.01
C ASP A 355 21.40 -6.22 -58.13
N GLY A 356 20.63 -6.60 -57.11
CA GLY A 356 20.94 -7.68 -56.16
C GLY A 356 21.86 -7.27 -55.01
N ARG A 357 22.34 -6.02 -54.94
CA ARG A 357 23.20 -5.54 -53.85
C ARG A 357 22.36 -5.23 -52.61
N LEU A 358 22.88 -5.62 -51.45
CA LEU A 358 22.32 -5.24 -50.15
C LEU A 358 22.97 -3.94 -49.67
N SER A 359 22.18 -2.96 -49.26
CA SER A 359 22.66 -1.69 -48.72
C SER A 359 22.02 -1.41 -47.37
N ALA A 360 22.85 -1.02 -46.40
CA ALA A 360 22.47 -0.55 -45.07
C ALA A 360 23.02 0.86 -44.80
N ASP A 361 23.52 1.54 -45.84
CA ASP A 361 24.09 2.89 -45.73
C ASP A 361 22.95 3.92 -45.54
N PRO A 362 22.93 4.69 -44.43
CA PRO A 362 21.90 5.70 -44.19
C PRO A 362 21.90 6.86 -45.21
N ASN A 363 22.97 7.03 -46.00
CA ASN A 363 23.01 8.00 -47.09
C ASN A 363 22.47 7.46 -48.43
N ASP A 364 22.07 6.19 -48.49
CA ASP A 364 21.48 5.58 -49.67
C ASP A 364 19.99 5.98 -49.82
N PRO A 365 19.54 6.50 -50.99
CA PRO A 365 18.16 6.96 -51.18
C PRO A 365 17.10 5.87 -50.95
N ASP A 366 17.39 4.60 -51.26
CA ASP A 366 16.44 3.49 -51.10
C ASP A 366 16.27 3.10 -49.63
N VAL A 367 17.36 3.13 -48.87
CA VAL A 367 17.38 2.89 -47.41
C VAL A 367 16.71 4.06 -46.67
N ALA A 368 17.00 5.30 -47.07
CA ALA A 368 16.38 6.49 -46.50
C ALA A 368 14.85 6.53 -46.72
N LYS A 369 14.37 5.98 -47.84
CA LYS A 369 12.95 5.83 -48.12
C LYS A 369 12.31 4.76 -47.23
N ALA A 370 12.96 3.60 -47.07
CA ALA A 370 12.49 2.53 -46.18
C ALA A 370 12.37 3.01 -44.72
N ILE A 371 13.37 3.75 -44.21
CA ILE A 371 13.32 4.37 -42.88
C ILE A 371 12.11 5.30 -42.72
N ARG A 372 11.82 6.13 -43.74
CA ARG A 372 10.67 7.06 -43.70
C ARG A 372 9.33 6.32 -43.70
N ASP A 373 9.21 5.29 -44.53
CA ASP A 373 7.97 4.51 -44.64
C ASP A 373 7.69 3.75 -43.33
N GLU A 374 8.72 3.16 -42.72
CA GLU A 374 8.63 2.47 -41.43
C GLU A 374 8.27 3.44 -40.28
N GLN A 375 8.87 4.63 -40.24
CA GLN A 375 8.51 5.68 -39.27
C GLN A 375 7.06 6.15 -39.44
N VAL A 376 6.54 6.19 -40.67
CA VAL A 376 5.14 6.56 -40.95
C VAL A 376 4.19 5.47 -40.46
N GLU A 377 4.54 4.20 -40.63
CA GLU A 377 3.76 3.05 -40.14
C GLU A 377 3.75 3.00 -38.60
N GLN A 378 4.90 3.17 -37.95
CA GLN A 378 5.00 3.25 -36.49
C GLN A 378 4.16 4.43 -35.93
N LYS A 379 4.20 5.59 -36.58
CA LYS A 379 3.36 6.76 -36.21
C LYS A 379 1.86 6.49 -36.41
N LYS A 380 1.47 5.69 -37.40
CA LYS A 380 0.07 5.27 -37.59
C LYS A 380 -0.38 4.26 -36.51
N ALA A 381 0.44 3.25 -36.21
CA ALA A 381 0.15 2.22 -35.21
C ALA A 381 0.05 2.78 -33.77
N THR A 382 0.94 3.71 -33.40
CA THR A 382 0.88 4.38 -32.10
C THR A 382 -0.34 5.29 -31.96
N ARG A 383 -0.76 5.96 -33.05
CA ARG A 383 -1.98 6.79 -33.08
C ARG A 383 -3.26 5.97 -32.93
N THR A 384 -3.36 4.80 -33.56
CA THR A 384 -4.54 3.92 -33.43
C THR A 384 -4.65 3.35 -32.01
N LYS A 385 -3.53 2.89 -31.40
CA LYS A 385 -3.50 2.39 -30.03
C LYS A 385 -3.87 3.45 -29.00
N LYS A 386 -3.35 4.69 -29.13
CA LYS A 386 -3.73 5.82 -28.26
C LYS A 386 -5.20 6.23 -28.40
N ARG A 387 -5.77 6.21 -29.62
CA ARG A 387 -7.19 6.50 -29.83
C ARG A 387 -8.10 5.45 -29.21
N ARG A 388 -7.76 4.16 -29.34
CA ARG A 388 -8.56 3.06 -28.77
C ARG A 388 -8.54 3.08 -27.24
N ASN A 389 -7.40 3.36 -26.62
CA ASN A 389 -7.30 3.48 -25.16
C ASN A 389 -8.05 4.72 -24.63
N LYS A 390 -8.00 5.85 -25.34
CA LYS A 390 -8.81 7.02 -24.99
C LYS A 390 -10.30 6.75 -25.11
N LEU A 391 -10.74 6.05 -26.17
CA LEU A 391 -12.14 5.68 -26.35
C LEU A 391 -12.60 4.71 -25.25
N ALA A 392 -11.77 3.73 -24.89
CA ALA A 392 -12.07 2.79 -23.81
C ALA A 392 -12.26 3.52 -22.47
N VAL A 393 -11.36 4.46 -22.11
CA VAL A 393 -11.51 5.27 -20.89
C VAL A 393 -12.79 6.11 -20.91
N ILE A 394 -13.12 6.72 -22.06
CA ILE A 394 -14.36 7.50 -22.20
C ILE A 394 -15.59 6.59 -22.00
N ILE A 395 -15.60 5.40 -22.60
CA ILE A 395 -16.70 4.44 -22.44
C ILE A 395 -16.83 3.99 -20.98
N THR A 396 -15.72 3.69 -20.30
CA THR A 396 -15.73 3.30 -18.89
C THR A 396 -16.27 4.42 -18.00
N CYS A 397 -15.88 5.68 -18.24
CA CYS A 397 -16.42 6.83 -17.52
C CYS A 397 -17.92 7.00 -17.76
N ILE A 398 -18.38 6.84 -19.00
CA ILE A 398 -19.83 6.91 -19.33
C ILE A 398 -20.60 5.80 -18.62
N LEU A 399 -20.09 4.57 -18.60
CA LEU A 399 -20.72 3.45 -17.91
C LEU A 399 -20.78 3.68 -16.38
N ALA A 400 -19.73 4.24 -15.78
CA ALA A 400 -19.72 4.60 -14.36
C ALA A 400 -20.77 5.67 -14.03
N VAL A 401 -20.89 6.70 -14.88
CA VAL A 401 -21.92 7.75 -14.71
C VAL A 401 -23.33 7.17 -14.89
N LEU A 402 -23.55 6.29 -15.87
CA LEU A 402 -24.83 5.61 -16.05
C LEU A 402 -25.18 4.69 -14.87
N ALA A 403 -24.21 3.98 -14.30
CA ALA A 403 -24.42 3.15 -13.12
C ALA A 403 -24.80 4.00 -11.90
N LEU A 404 -24.13 5.13 -11.69
CA LEU A 404 -24.47 6.09 -10.61
C LEU A 404 -25.85 6.72 -10.84
N ALA A 405 -26.18 7.10 -12.07
CA ALA A 405 -27.51 7.61 -12.41
C ALA A 405 -28.60 6.55 -12.19
N GLY A 406 -28.34 5.29 -12.55
CA GLY A 406 -29.24 4.17 -12.31
C GLY A 406 -29.45 3.89 -10.82
N ALA A 407 -28.38 3.93 -10.02
CA ALA A 407 -28.46 3.79 -8.56
C ALA A 407 -29.25 4.95 -7.93
N GLY A 408 -28.99 6.19 -8.37
CA GLY A 408 -29.73 7.38 -7.94
C GLY A 408 -31.22 7.32 -8.31
N TRP A 409 -31.53 6.85 -9.53
CA TRP A 409 -32.91 6.63 -9.97
C TRP A 409 -33.61 5.56 -9.13
N GLY A 410 -32.93 4.44 -8.84
CA GLY A 410 -33.47 3.38 -7.98
C GLY A 410 -33.73 3.85 -6.55
N ALA A 411 -32.82 4.63 -5.97
CA ALA A 411 -33.01 5.23 -4.65
C ALA A 411 -34.16 6.26 -4.66
N TYR A 412 -34.29 7.06 -5.73
CA TYR A 412 -35.37 8.01 -5.88
C TYR A 412 -36.74 7.32 -6.01
N THR A 413 -36.87 6.31 -6.88
CA THR A 413 -38.14 5.59 -7.04
C THR A 413 -38.56 4.83 -5.78
N TRP A 414 -37.59 4.27 -5.05
CA TRP A 414 -37.84 3.67 -3.74
C TRP A 414 -38.24 4.70 -2.67
N SER A 415 -37.65 5.89 -2.66
CA SER A 415 -38.08 6.95 -1.75
C SER A 415 -39.54 7.35 -1.98
N GLN A 416 -39.99 7.35 -3.25
CA GLN A 416 -41.34 7.74 -3.64
C GLN A 416 -42.43 6.70 -3.29
N THR A 417 -42.06 5.52 -2.77
CA THR A 417 -43.03 4.53 -2.25
C THR A 417 -43.35 4.71 -0.77
N HIS A 418 -42.64 5.60 -0.06
CA HIS A 418 -42.80 5.80 1.37
C HIS A 418 -43.47 7.15 1.66
N TYR A 419 -44.18 7.21 2.78
CA TYR A 419 -44.78 8.44 3.31
C TYR A 419 -44.22 8.68 4.71
N TYR A 420 -44.23 9.93 5.16
CA TYR A 420 -43.94 10.23 6.56
C TYR A 420 -44.78 11.38 7.08
N VAL A 421 -44.98 11.42 8.39
CA VAL A 421 -45.64 12.53 9.08
C VAL A 421 -44.57 13.39 9.76
N GLY A 422 -44.59 14.69 9.50
CA GLY A 422 -43.59 15.64 10.01
C GLY A 422 -44.18 17.01 10.31
N ASP A 423 -43.33 17.94 10.77
CA ASP A 423 -43.70 19.34 11.01
C ASP A 423 -43.47 20.19 9.76
N SER A 424 -44.50 20.91 9.32
CA SER A 424 -44.49 21.89 8.23
C SER A 424 -44.92 23.24 8.77
N ASN A 425 -43.98 24.17 8.92
CA ASN A 425 -44.24 25.55 9.36
C ASN A 425 -45.10 25.66 10.64
N GLY A 426 -44.91 24.76 11.62
CA GLY A 426 -45.66 24.77 12.87
C GLY A 426 -46.97 23.98 12.85
N THR A 427 -47.22 23.18 11.80
CA THR A 427 -48.39 22.31 11.68
C THR A 427 -48.01 20.90 11.23
N VAL A 428 -48.76 19.90 11.71
CA VAL A 428 -48.52 18.50 11.31
C VAL A 428 -48.90 18.31 9.84
N ALA A 429 -47.97 17.81 9.03
CA ALA A 429 -48.16 17.54 7.61
C ALA A 429 -47.73 16.12 7.23
N ILE A 430 -48.32 15.59 6.17
CA ILE A 430 -47.97 14.32 5.55
C ILE A 430 -47.14 14.61 4.30
N TYR A 431 -45.97 14.01 4.25
CA TYR A 431 -45.02 14.08 3.15
C TYR A 431 -44.94 12.74 2.44
N ARG A 432 -44.63 12.78 1.14
CA ARG A 432 -44.28 11.60 0.36
C ARG A 432 -42.79 11.64 0.03
N GLY A 433 -42.05 10.61 0.43
CA GLY A 433 -40.60 10.56 0.38
C GLY A 433 -39.99 10.04 1.68
N VAL A 434 -38.70 10.29 1.86
CA VAL A 434 -37.92 9.97 3.08
C VAL A 434 -37.47 11.29 3.72
N PRO A 435 -37.50 11.43 5.06
CA PRO A 435 -37.14 12.66 5.78
C PRO A 435 -35.62 12.93 5.82
N THR A 436 -34.92 12.76 4.69
CA THR A 436 -33.47 12.95 4.58
C THR A 436 -33.12 13.93 3.49
N ASN A 437 -32.26 14.89 3.80
CA ASN A 437 -31.68 15.81 2.82
C ASN A 437 -30.36 15.22 2.29
N LEU A 438 -30.34 14.84 1.01
CA LEU A 438 -29.11 14.45 0.32
C LEU A 438 -28.68 15.58 -0.62
N PHE A 439 -27.49 16.14 -0.38
CA PHE A 439 -26.87 17.16 -1.24
C PHE A 439 -27.72 18.42 -1.49
N GLY A 440 -28.57 18.80 -0.54
CA GLY A 440 -29.40 20.02 -0.62
C GLY A 440 -30.70 19.84 -1.40
N LEU A 441 -31.03 18.63 -1.83
CA LEU A 441 -32.28 18.31 -2.51
C LEU A 441 -33.25 17.64 -1.51
N GLU A 442 -34.42 18.25 -1.33
CA GLU A 442 -35.51 17.63 -0.59
C GLU A 442 -36.11 16.52 -1.45
N LEU A 443 -35.89 15.26 -1.03
CA LEU A 443 -36.42 14.07 -1.69
C LEU A 443 -37.88 13.78 -1.29
N SER A 444 -38.51 14.72 -0.60
CA SER A 444 -39.89 14.64 -0.16
C SER A 444 -40.66 15.88 -0.56
N HIS A 445 -41.93 15.69 -0.91
CA HIS A 445 -42.86 16.80 -1.14
C HIS A 445 -44.06 16.65 -0.22
N GLU A 446 -44.62 17.79 0.18
CA GLU A 446 -45.80 17.85 1.02
C GLU A 446 -47.03 17.41 0.22
N VAL A 447 -47.77 16.42 0.74
CA VAL A 447 -48.98 15.89 0.11
C VAL A 447 -50.23 16.44 0.78
N GLN A 448 -50.19 16.62 2.11
CA GLN A 448 -51.36 17.08 2.86
C GLN A 448 -50.96 17.81 4.14
N THR A 449 -51.45 19.04 4.31
CA THR A 449 -51.38 19.80 5.57
C THR A 449 -52.59 19.53 6.46
N THR A 450 -52.40 19.57 7.78
CA THR A 450 -53.48 19.45 8.75
C THR A 450 -53.57 20.70 9.63
N ASN A 451 -54.74 20.96 10.23
CA ASN A 451 -54.94 22.12 11.11
C ASN A 451 -54.46 21.87 12.55
N ILE A 452 -53.51 20.95 12.77
CA ILE A 452 -52.99 20.62 14.10
C ILE A 452 -51.69 21.40 14.29
N ALA A 453 -51.69 22.39 15.20
CA ALA A 453 -50.50 23.14 15.55
C ALA A 453 -49.52 22.27 16.33
N THR A 454 -48.24 22.25 15.93
CA THR A 454 -47.22 21.46 16.61
C THR A 454 -46.86 22.00 17.98
N ALA A 455 -47.08 23.29 18.22
CA ALA A 455 -46.89 23.93 19.53
C ALA A 455 -47.80 23.35 20.64
N ASP A 456 -48.99 22.85 20.26
CA ASP A 456 -49.97 22.29 21.20
C ASP A 456 -49.68 20.82 21.54
N LEU A 457 -48.69 20.19 20.86
CA LEU A 457 -48.35 18.80 21.06
C LEU A 457 -47.41 18.57 22.25
N PRO A 458 -47.56 17.45 22.97
CA PRO A 458 -46.58 16.99 23.96
C PRO A 458 -45.16 16.93 23.39
N GLN A 459 -44.14 17.18 24.23
CA GLN A 459 -42.73 17.18 23.80
C GLN A 459 -42.32 15.90 23.06
N THR A 460 -42.80 14.74 23.51
CA THR A 460 -42.53 13.44 22.87
C THR A 460 -43.00 13.38 21.42
N TRP A 461 -44.14 14.00 21.10
CA TRP A 461 -44.67 14.04 19.73
C TRP A 461 -43.92 15.07 18.88
N ARG A 462 -43.48 16.19 19.46
CA ARG A 462 -42.65 17.18 18.75
C ARG A 462 -41.31 16.59 18.34
N ASP A 463 -40.66 15.87 19.25
CA ASP A 463 -39.39 15.19 18.96
C ASP A 463 -39.56 14.13 17.87
N GLN A 464 -40.62 13.31 17.94
CA GLN A 464 -40.92 12.30 16.92
C GLN A 464 -41.28 12.90 15.56
N LEU A 465 -42.05 13.99 15.51
CA LEU A 465 -42.41 14.69 14.28
C LEU A 465 -41.19 15.39 13.66
N SER A 466 -40.25 15.89 14.47
CA SER A 466 -39.00 16.47 13.97
C SER A 466 -38.07 15.42 13.33
N GLN A 467 -38.16 14.16 13.76
CA GLN A 467 -37.41 13.05 13.18
C GLN A 467 -38.11 12.43 11.96
N GLY A 468 -39.41 12.68 11.79
CA GLY A 468 -40.24 12.16 10.73
C GLY A 468 -40.69 10.72 11.00
N ILE A 469 -42.00 10.50 11.12
CA ILE A 469 -42.58 9.17 11.37
C ILE A 469 -42.84 8.50 10.02
N THR A 470 -42.00 7.54 9.62
CA THR A 470 -42.11 6.84 8.33
C THR A 470 -43.19 5.76 8.36
N VAL A 471 -43.99 5.69 7.29
CA VAL A 471 -45.11 4.76 7.12
C VAL A 471 -45.17 4.25 5.68
N GLY A 472 -45.76 3.07 5.47
CA GLY A 472 -45.77 2.39 4.18
C GLY A 472 -46.88 2.86 3.22
N SER A 473 -47.86 3.63 3.71
CA SER A 473 -48.99 4.07 2.90
C SER A 473 -49.60 5.39 3.39
N LEU A 474 -50.36 6.04 2.50
CA LEU A 474 -51.09 7.27 2.82
C LEU A 474 -52.17 7.03 3.90
N ASP A 475 -52.89 5.90 3.82
CA ASP A 475 -53.94 5.55 4.79
C ASP A 475 -53.36 5.36 6.20
N GLU A 476 -52.18 4.75 6.28
CA GLU A 476 -51.44 4.60 7.53
C GLU A 476 -50.99 5.96 8.08
N ALA A 477 -50.48 6.85 7.22
CA ALA A 477 -50.12 8.22 7.62
C ALA A 477 -51.33 9.00 8.17
N GLN A 478 -52.49 8.87 7.52
CA GLN A 478 -53.74 9.49 7.97
C GLN A 478 -54.24 8.88 9.30
N SER A 479 -54.05 7.58 9.50
CA SER A 479 -54.38 6.91 10.76
C SER A 479 -53.53 7.45 11.92
N HIS A 480 -52.23 7.70 11.69
CA HIS A 480 -51.33 8.31 12.67
C HIS A 480 -51.74 9.74 13.04
N VAL A 481 -52.13 10.55 12.05
CA VAL A 481 -52.72 11.87 12.31
C VAL A 481 -54.02 11.75 13.13
N GLY A 482 -54.83 10.72 12.88
CA GLY A 482 -56.04 10.41 13.65
C GLY A 482 -55.76 10.06 15.12
N ILE A 483 -54.69 9.32 15.39
CA ILE A 483 -54.23 8.99 16.74
C ILE A 483 -53.80 10.27 17.46
N ILE A 484 -52.98 11.11 16.81
CA ILE A 484 -52.53 12.40 17.36
C ILE A 484 -53.74 13.28 17.72
N ARG A 485 -54.74 13.36 16.85
CA ARG A 485 -55.98 14.12 17.11
C ARG A 485 -56.78 13.55 18.29
N THR A 486 -56.82 12.23 18.44
CA THR A 486 -57.56 11.58 19.52
C THR A 486 -56.89 11.81 20.87
N GLU A 487 -55.56 11.75 20.90
CA GLU A 487 -54.77 11.98 22.10
C GLU A 487 -54.84 13.45 22.54
N MET A 488 -54.81 14.39 21.59
CA MET A 488 -55.06 15.82 21.87
C MET A 488 -56.42 16.07 22.52
N ARG A 489 -57.49 15.39 22.05
CA ARG A 489 -58.82 15.51 22.67
C ARG A 489 -58.89 14.94 24.08
N LYS A 490 -58.12 13.87 24.37
CA LYS A 490 -58.04 13.32 25.73
C LYS A 490 -57.29 14.25 26.66
N LEU A 491 -56.16 14.80 26.21
CA LEU A 491 -55.35 15.75 26.98
C LEU A 491 -56.13 17.03 27.27
N ALA A 492 -56.86 17.58 26.28
CA ALA A 492 -57.73 18.73 26.48
C ALA A 492 -58.83 18.45 27.53
N LYS A 493 -59.48 17.29 27.46
CA LYS A 493 -60.49 16.87 28.47
C LYS A 493 -59.90 16.67 29.86
N GLN A 494 -58.67 16.17 29.96
CA GLN A 494 -57.97 16.04 31.25
C GLN A 494 -57.60 17.41 31.82
N GLN A 495 -57.11 18.34 31.00
CA GLN A 495 -56.83 19.71 31.42
C GLN A 495 -58.10 20.46 31.85
N GLU A 496 -59.23 20.26 31.17
CA GLU A 496 -60.52 20.82 31.58
C GLU A 496 -61.02 20.20 32.90
N ALA A 497 -60.86 18.89 33.08
CA ALA A 497 -61.22 18.21 34.33
C ALA A 497 -60.32 18.62 35.50
N ASP A 498 -59.03 18.83 35.26
CA ASP A 498 -58.06 19.29 36.26
C ASP A 498 -58.26 20.78 36.59
N ALA A 499 -58.63 21.61 35.59
CA ALA A 499 -59.02 23.00 35.80
C ALA A 499 -60.33 23.11 36.60
N ALA A 500 -61.32 22.23 36.34
CA ALA A 500 -62.56 22.15 37.10
C ALA A 500 -62.32 21.70 38.56
N LYS A 501 -61.46 20.70 38.78
CA LYS A 501 -61.05 20.27 40.13
C LYS A 501 -60.27 21.36 40.89
N LYS A 502 -59.46 22.16 40.18
CA LYS A 502 -58.72 23.29 40.76
C LYS A 502 -59.64 24.47 41.10
N ALA A 503 -60.75 24.64 40.39
CA ALA A 503 -61.80 25.60 40.70
C ALA A 503 -62.73 25.14 41.85
N GLU A 504 -62.96 23.84 42.03
CA GLU A 504 -63.70 23.30 43.18
C GLU A 504 -62.89 23.35 44.48
N ALA A 505 -61.56 23.29 44.43
CA ALA A 505 -60.69 23.45 45.60
C ALA A 505 -60.63 24.89 46.15
N SER A 506 -61.19 25.88 45.45
CA SER A 506 -61.19 27.29 45.87
C SER A 506 -62.48 27.78 46.52
N ASN A 507 -63.47 26.90 46.78
CA ASN A 507 -64.75 27.27 47.40
C ASN A 507 -65.13 26.33 48.56
N SER A 508 -64.71 26.67 49.79
CA SER A 508 -65.38 26.29 51.05
C SER A 508 -65.09 27.34 52.14
N PRO A 509 -66.07 27.76 52.98
CA PRO A 509 -65.93 28.95 53.84
C PRO A 509 -65.80 28.69 55.37
N ASP A 510 -65.13 29.67 56.00
CA ASP A 510 -65.33 30.26 57.35
C ASP A 510 -64.64 29.69 58.62
N SER A 511 -63.67 30.43 59.22
CA SER A 511 -63.94 31.36 60.36
C SER A 511 -62.74 31.69 61.28
N SER A 512 -62.71 32.97 61.70
CA SER A 512 -62.27 33.54 62.99
C SER A 512 -60.95 34.37 63.10
N LYS A 513 -61.16 35.70 63.28
CA LYS A 513 -60.64 36.66 64.31
C LYS A 513 -59.11 36.80 64.52
N ASP A 514 -58.51 37.96 64.83
CA ASP A 514 -58.90 39.34 65.15
C ASP A 514 -57.60 40.19 65.28
N SER A 515 -57.71 41.52 65.07
CA SER A 515 -56.86 42.67 65.48
C SER A 515 -55.31 42.62 65.32
N SER A 516 -54.58 43.67 64.90
CA SER A 516 -54.68 45.12 65.19
C SER A 516 -53.86 45.98 64.20
N GLN A 517 -54.41 47.16 63.85
CA GLN A 517 -53.81 48.53 63.75
C GLN A 517 -52.28 48.70 63.65
N SER A 518 -51.68 49.65 62.92
CA SER A 518 -52.11 50.98 62.45
C SER A 518 -51.02 51.61 61.54
N ASP A 519 -51.47 52.43 60.58
CA ASP A 519 -50.95 53.77 60.18
C ASP A 519 -49.45 54.00 59.89
N SER A 520 -49.01 54.85 58.96
CA SER A 520 -49.59 55.67 57.88
C SER A 520 -48.42 56.49 57.25
N LYS A 521 -48.58 56.91 55.98
CA LYS A 521 -48.01 58.12 55.32
C LYS A 521 -46.47 58.22 55.17
N ASP A 522 -45.89 58.98 54.25
CA ASP A 522 -46.23 59.70 53.01
C ASP A 522 -44.90 60.33 52.52
N SER A 523 -44.85 60.71 51.25
CA SER A 523 -44.02 61.77 50.62
C SER A 523 -42.47 61.75 50.68
N THR A 524 -41.89 61.53 49.48
CA THR A 524 -40.90 62.36 48.76
C THR A 524 -39.94 63.27 49.53
N GLU A 525 -38.62 63.13 49.29
CA GLU A 525 -37.74 64.11 48.60
C GLU A 525 -36.26 63.69 48.67
N ASP A 526 -35.45 64.48 47.98
CA ASP A 526 -34.26 64.18 47.20
C ASP A 526 -32.91 64.39 47.93
N SER A 527 -31.87 63.80 47.35
CA SER A 527 -30.48 64.27 47.24
C SER A 527 -29.41 64.10 48.36
N SER A 528 -28.31 63.50 47.89
CA SER A 528 -26.87 63.66 48.30
C SER A 528 -26.41 62.95 49.59
N SER A 529 -25.25 62.29 49.69
CA SER A 529 -24.03 62.21 48.87
C SER A 529 -23.14 61.03 49.32
N GLN A 530 -22.33 60.50 48.38
CA GLN A 530 -20.98 59.87 48.51
C GLN A 530 -20.77 58.72 49.53
N SER A 531 -20.01 57.65 49.31
CA SER A 531 -19.07 57.14 48.29
C SER A 531 -18.74 55.69 48.74
N GLY A 532 -18.27 54.75 47.93
CA GLY A 532 -17.90 54.78 46.53
C GLY A 532 -17.37 53.42 46.07
N SER A 533 -16.85 53.47 44.84
CA SER A 533 -15.95 52.57 44.14
C SER A 533 -16.45 51.16 43.81
N SER A 534 -16.43 50.67 42.56
CA SER A 534 -16.21 51.24 41.23
C SER A 534 -16.40 50.07 40.26
N SER A 535 -17.19 50.31 39.22
CA SER A 535 -17.61 49.39 38.18
C SER A 535 -16.78 49.56 36.90
N ASP A 536 -16.66 48.45 36.16
CA ASP A 536 -16.96 48.31 34.73
C ASP A 536 -16.25 49.10 33.60
N LYS A 537 -15.95 48.27 32.57
CA LYS A 537 -16.29 48.38 31.14
C LYS A 537 -15.42 49.17 30.15
N SER A 538 -15.19 48.46 29.04
CA SER A 538 -15.18 48.90 27.62
C SER A 538 -14.08 49.90 27.21
N GLY A 539 -13.49 49.88 26.02
CA GLY A 539 -13.70 49.14 24.78
C GLY A 539 -12.95 49.91 23.67
N SER A 540 -12.77 49.25 22.52
CA SER A 540 -12.59 49.85 21.18
C SER A 540 -11.23 50.47 20.76
N SER A 541 -10.76 49.98 19.59
CA SER A 541 -10.05 50.68 18.48
C SER A 541 -8.66 51.28 18.75
N SER A 542 -7.67 51.32 17.86
CA SER A 542 -7.43 50.90 16.47
C SER A 542 -6.03 51.45 16.10
N SER A 543 -5.28 50.78 15.19
CA SER A 543 -4.19 51.35 14.33
C SER A 543 -2.99 52.02 15.04
N SER A 544 -1.75 52.05 14.58
CA SER A 544 -1.01 51.69 13.36
C SER A 544 0.45 52.09 13.63
N ASP A 545 1.41 51.46 12.95
CA ASP A 545 2.77 51.97 12.65
C ASP A 545 3.70 52.31 13.84
N SER A 546 5.03 52.26 13.78
CA SER A 546 6.03 51.87 12.79
C SER A 546 7.39 51.91 13.51
N SER A 547 8.36 51.15 12.99
CA SER A 547 9.79 51.44 12.92
C SER A 547 10.63 51.83 14.16
N ASP A 548 11.72 51.06 14.29
CA ASP A 548 13.13 51.50 14.23
C ASP A 548 14.04 51.26 15.47
N LYS A 549 15.02 50.39 15.19
CA LYS A 549 16.47 50.49 15.46
C LYS A 549 17.12 50.36 16.86
N SER A 550 18.21 49.56 16.78
CA SER A 550 19.51 49.61 17.47
C SER A 550 19.55 49.06 18.91
N GLY A 551 20.54 48.28 19.35
CA GLY A 551 21.79 47.79 18.77
C GLY A 551 22.74 47.37 19.91
N ILE A 552 23.76 46.56 19.58
CA ILE A 552 25.02 46.30 20.33
C ILE A 552 24.91 45.26 21.48
N GLY A 553 25.78 44.26 21.64
CA GLY A 553 27.12 44.05 21.08
C GLY A 553 27.70 42.65 21.29
N ALA A 554 28.90 42.49 20.71
CA ALA A 554 29.71 41.30 20.56
C ALA A 554 30.56 40.92 21.79
N ALA A 555 31.04 39.68 21.86
CA ALA A 555 32.38 39.34 22.32
C ALA A 555 32.82 37.95 21.84
N ASP A 556 34.04 37.91 21.33
CA ASP A 556 34.83 36.78 20.85
C ASP A 556 35.22 35.78 21.96
N ASN A 557 35.51 34.54 21.58
CA ASN A 557 36.77 33.91 22.00
C ASN A 557 37.19 32.76 21.06
N ALA A 558 38.42 32.85 20.56
CA ALA A 558 39.16 31.82 19.86
C ALA A 558 40.15 31.14 20.82
N ALA A 559 40.52 29.87 20.56
CA ALA A 559 41.91 29.36 20.50
C ALA A 559 42.09 27.87 20.91
N THR A 560 42.60 27.09 19.94
CA THR A 560 43.79 26.19 19.98
C THR A 560 43.82 24.82 20.70
N GLY A 561 44.44 23.85 20.00
CA GLY A 561 45.15 22.64 20.50
C GLY A 561 44.62 21.34 19.90
N ASP A 562 45.11 20.80 18.77
CA ASP A 562 46.42 20.22 18.42
C ASP A 562 46.67 18.77 18.92
N SER A 563 46.97 17.92 17.92
CA SER A 563 47.61 16.59 17.87
C SER A 563 47.76 15.66 19.08
N GLN A 564 47.29 14.40 18.90
CA GLN A 564 48.12 13.18 18.90
C GLN A 564 47.45 12.05 18.11
#